data_AF-A0A3D3E7T5-F1
#
_entry.id   AF-A0A3D3E7T5-F1
#
_cell.length_a   1.000
_cell.length_b   1.000
_cell.length_c   1.000
_cell.angle_alpha   90.00
_cell.angle_beta   90.00
_cell.angle_gamma   90.00
#
_symmetry.space_group_name_H-M   'P 1'
#
loop_
_entity.id
_entity.type
_entity.pdbx_description
1 polymer ?
#
loop_
_entity_poly.entity_id
_entity_poly.type
_entity_poly.pdbx_seq_one_letter_code
_entity_poly.pdbx_strand_id
1 'polypeptide(L)'
;QHFEFVPLGRDRALAVLVRLDGKVENRLIDLPPGVPQSALVRASNYMNARLSGRDLAAATGLIQSEIAAQRAELDEMSRRLVEAGVGLWSDGKAGDDTVLVMRGQANLLDDIQAGEELETIRQLFD
;
A
#
# COMPACT_ATOMS: atom_id res chain seq x y z
N GLN A 1 -16.51 -4.96 20.81
CA GLN A 1 -15.69 -3.76 20.59
C GLN A 1 -15.89 -3.33 19.15
N HIS A 2 -15.97 -2.03 18.87
CA HIS A 2 -16.28 -1.49 17.54
C HIS A 2 -15.43 -0.25 17.28
N PHE A 3 -14.95 -0.10 16.05
CA PHE A 3 -14.14 1.02 15.60
C PHE A 3 -14.67 1.60 14.29
N GLU A 4 -14.81 2.91 14.21
CA GLU A 4 -15.33 3.63 13.05
C GLU A 4 -14.58 4.94 12.82
N PHE A 5 -14.46 5.35 11.55
CA PHE A 5 -14.02 6.69 11.17
C PHE A 5 -15.19 7.48 10.61
N VAL A 6 -15.43 8.67 11.18
CA VAL A 6 -16.42 9.63 10.68
C VAL A 6 -15.66 10.81 10.05
N PRO A 7 -15.73 11.02 8.73
CA PRO A 7 -15.04 12.13 8.08
C PRO A 7 -15.56 13.49 8.56
N LEU A 8 -14.65 14.39 8.89
CA LEU A 8 -14.91 15.78 9.32
C LEU A 8 -14.33 16.75 8.28
N GLY A 9 -14.87 16.70 7.07
CA GLY A 9 -14.35 17.47 5.94
C GLY A 9 -13.33 16.71 5.11
N ARG A 10 -12.32 17.40 4.58
CA ARG A 10 -11.34 16.85 3.61
C ARG A 10 -10.07 16.31 4.27
N ASP A 11 -9.67 16.89 5.38
CA ASP A 11 -8.36 16.73 6.01
C ASP A 11 -8.46 16.19 7.44
N ARG A 12 -9.66 15.91 7.94
CA ARG A 12 -9.88 15.45 9.32
C ARG A 12 -10.93 14.36 9.39
N ALA A 13 -10.81 13.49 10.39
CA ALA A 13 -11.82 12.51 10.75
C ALA A 13 -11.89 12.32 12.26
N LEU A 14 -13.05 11.87 12.74
CA LEU A 14 -13.25 11.40 14.10
C LEU A 14 -13.13 9.87 14.12
N ALA A 15 -12.13 9.35 14.82
CA ALA A 15 -12.05 7.94 15.16
C ALA A 15 -12.90 7.68 16.41
N VAL A 16 -13.86 6.77 16.28
CA VAL A 16 -14.76 6.36 17.36
C VAL A 16 -14.45 4.93 17.73
N LEU A 17 -14.14 4.67 19.00
CA LEU A 17 -13.91 3.33 19.53
C LEU A 17 -14.89 3.04 20.66
N VAL A 18 -15.66 1.96 20.53
CA VAL A 18 -16.53 1.44 21.58
C VAL A 18 -15.91 0.18 22.17
N ARG A 19 -15.46 0.24 23.42
CA ARG A 19 -14.88 -0.90 24.14
C ARG A 19 -15.95 -1.90 24.59
N LEU A 20 -15.50 -3.08 25.04
CA LEU A 20 -16.38 -4.14 25.57
C LEU A 20 -17.13 -3.70 26.83
N ASP A 21 -16.57 -2.79 27.62
CA ASP A 21 -17.21 -2.20 28.80
C ASP A 21 -18.23 -1.08 28.48
N GLY A 22 -18.49 -0.84 27.19
CA GLY A 22 -19.40 0.19 26.73
C GLY A 22 -18.82 1.60 26.76
N LYS A 23 -17.56 1.79 27.20
CA LYS A 23 -16.91 3.11 27.12
C LYS A 23 -16.63 3.46 25.67
N VAL A 24 -16.92 4.71 25.34
CA VAL A 24 -16.66 5.28 24.01
C VAL A 24 -15.45 6.22 24.11
N GLU A 25 -14.52 6.07 23.19
CA GLU A 25 -13.38 6.96 23.00
C GLU A 25 -13.46 7.61 21.64
N ASN A 26 -13.38 8.94 21.63
CA ASN A 26 -13.44 9.76 20.44
C ASN A 26 -12.10 10.46 20.26
N ARG A 27 -11.45 10.26 19.12
CA ARG A 27 -10.16 10.86 18.82
C ARG A 27 -10.18 11.51 17.45
N LEU A 28 -9.87 12.80 17.43
CA LEU A 28 -9.75 13.54 16.18
C LEU A 28 -8.40 13.20 15.54
N ILE A 29 -8.42 12.94 14.23
CA ILE A 29 -7.23 12.60 13.46
C ILE A 29 -7.16 13.47 12.21
N ASP A 30 -5.94 13.81 11.83
CA ASP A 30 -5.65 14.45 10.56
C ASP A 30 -5.53 13.38 9.47
N LEU A 31 -6.19 13.61 8.35
CA LEU A 31 -6.15 12.77 7.17
C LEU A 31 -5.13 13.33 6.17
N PRO A 32 -4.27 12.48 5.60
CA PRO A 32 -3.46 12.86 4.46
C PRO A 32 -4.33 13.42 3.32
N PRO A 33 -3.81 14.38 2.55
CA PRO A 33 -4.54 14.93 1.41
C PRO A 33 -4.84 13.82 0.38
N GLY A 34 -6.08 13.81 -0.12
CA GLY A 34 -6.51 12.87 -1.17
C GLY A 34 -7.03 11.53 -0.66
N VAL A 35 -7.15 11.31 0.66
CA VAL A 35 -7.76 10.08 1.19
C VAL A 35 -9.26 10.02 0.83
N PRO A 36 -9.70 9.03 0.05
CA PRO A 36 -11.11 8.88 -0.28
C PRO A 36 -11.87 8.28 0.91
N GLN A 37 -13.17 8.61 1.04
CA GLN A 37 -14.01 8.02 2.09
C GLN A 37 -14.05 6.49 2.05
N SER A 38 -13.95 5.89 0.86
CA SER A 38 -13.88 4.43 0.72
C SER A 38 -12.65 3.82 1.41
N ALA A 39 -11.54 4.56 1.52
CA ALA A 39 -10.37 4.11 2.27
C ALA A 39 -10.63 4.12 3.77
N LEU A 40 -11.36 5.11 4.29
CA LEU A 40 -11.75 5.16 5.71
C LEU A 40 -12.66 3.97 6.06
N VAL A 41 -13.65 3.66 5.22
CA VAL A 41 -14.53 2.50 5.41
C VAL A 41 -13.73 1.20 5.41
N ARG A 42 -12.80 1.03 4.44
CA ARG A 42 -11.91 -0.14 4.41
C ARG A 42 -11.06 -0.22 5.68
N ALA A 43 -10.51 0.89 6.16
CA ALA A 43 -9.73 0.94 7.38
C ALA A 43 -10.57 0.58 8.61
N SER A 44 -11.80 1.08 8.73
CA SER A 44 -12.72 0.70 9.82
C SER A 44 -13.03 -0.80 9.80
N ASN A 45 -13.34 -1.37 8.62
CA ASN A 45 -13.59 -2.80 8.48
C ASN A 45 -12.36 -3.64 8.86
N TYR A 46 -11.17 -3.20 8.42
CA TYR A 46 -9.90 -3.84 8.75
C TYR A 46 -9.66 -3.85 10.27
N MET A 47 -9.85 -2.70 10.93
CA MET A 47 -9.71 -2.56 12.37
C MET A 47 -10.71 -3.45 13.11
N ASN A 48 -11.98 -3.42 12.73
CA ASN A 48 -13.03 -4.24 13.35
C ASN A 48 -12.74 -5.74 13.25
N ALA A 49 -12.22 -6.21 12.10
CA ALA A 49 -11.83 -7.61 11.94
C ALA A 49 -10.71 -8.03 12.91
N ARG A 50 -9.72 -7.16 13.17
CA ARG A 50 -8.62 -7.43 14.12
C ARG A 50 -9.00 -7.22 15.59
N LEU A 51 -9.99 -6.38 15.86
CA LEU A 51 -10.51 -6.11 17.20
C LEU A 51 -11.45 -7.20 17.73
N SER A 52 -11.84 -8.16 16.90
CA SER A 52 -12.71 -9.26 17.32
C SER A 52 -12.07 -10.08 18.45
N GLY A 53 -12.58 -9.89 19.67
CA GLY A 53 -12.12 -10.58 20.88
C GLY A 53 -10.78 -10.08 21.46
N ARG A 54 -10.25 -8.94 21.00
CA ARG A 54 -8.95 -8.40 21.46
C ARG A 54 -9.08 -6.94 21.86
N ASP A 55 -8.26 -6.51 22.81
CA ASP A 55 -8.09 -5.10 23.13
C ASP A 55 -7.34 -4.35 22.02
N LEU A 56 -7.58 -3.04 21.90
CA LEU A 56 -6.99 -2.17 20.89
C LEU A 56 -5.46 -2.20 20.91
N ALA A 57 -4.86 -2.23 22.11
CA ALA A 57 -3.40 -2.28 22.25
C ALA A 57 -2.82 -3.55 21.61
N ALA A 58 -3.44 -4.70 21.87
CA ALA A 58 -3.03 -5.98 21.29
C ALA A 58 -3.24 -6.01 19.76
N ALA A 59 -4.38 -5.49 19.28
CA ALA A 59 -4.65 -5.38 17.85
C ALA A 59 -3.65 -4.44 17.15
N THR A 60 -3.30 -3.32 17.77
CA THR A 60 -2.34 -2.35 17.22
C THR A 60 -0.95 -2.96 17.06
N GLY A 61 -0.47 -3.68 18.09
CA GLY A 61 0.83 -4.38 18.01
C GLY A 61 0.87 -5.42 16.89
N LEU A 62 -0.21 -6.19 16.72
CA LEU A 62 -0.37 -7.14 15.63
C LEU A 62 -0.32 -6.46 14.26
N ILE A 63 -1.11 -5.41 14.07
CA ILE A 63 -1.15 -4.66 12.81
C ILE A 63 0.23 -4.07 12.47
N GLN A 64 0.94 -3.52 13.46
CA GLN A 64 2.30 -3.01 13.25
C GLN A 64 3.27 -4.12 12.82
N SER A 65 3.19 -5.30 13.46
CA SER A 65 4.01 -6.45 13.08
C SER A 65 3.69 -6.96 11.67
N GLU A 66 2.40 -6.99 11.28
CA GLU A 66 1.95 -7.37 9.94
C GLU A 66 2.49 -6.40 8.88
N ILE A 67 2.37 -5.09 9.13
CA ILE A 67 2.89 -4.06 8.22
C ILE A 67 4.40 -4.17 8.06
N ALA A 68 5.14 -4.41 9.15
CA ALA A 68 6.58 -4.58 9.11
C ALA A 68 6.98 -5.83 8.29
N ALA A 69 6.29 -6.96 8.49
CA ALA A 69 6.53 -8.18 7.74
C ALA A 69 6.25 -8.00 6.23
N GLN A 70 5.11 -7.38 5.88
CA GLN A 70 4.75 -7.11 4.48
C GLN A 70 5.75 -6.17 3.79
N ARG A 71 6.25 -5.15 4.50
CA ARG A 71 7.30 -4.27 3.97
C ARG A 71 8.58 -5.04 3.69
N ALA A 72 9.03 -5.88 4.62
CA ALA A 72 10.22 -6.70 4.44
C ALA A 72 10.09 -7.66 3.24
N GLU A 73 8.91 -8.25 3.02
CA GLU A 73 8.63 -9.10 1.87
C GLU A 73 8.70 -8.31 0.55
N LEU A 74 8.08 -7.12 0.50
CA LEU A 74 8.15 -6.23 -0.67
C LEU A 74 9.57 -5.75 -0.96
N ASP A 75 10.35 -5.43 0.07
CA ASP A 75 11.74 -5.01 -0.06
C ASP A 75 12.60 -6.16 -0.60
N GLU A 76 12.40 -7.38 -0.12
CA GLU A 76 13.08 -8.58 -0.62
C GLU A 76 12.71 -8.86 -2.09
N MET A 77 11.43 -8.80 -2.44
CA MET A 77 10.97 -8.95 -3.82
C MET A 77 11.57 -7.89 -4.74
N SER A 78 11.57 -6.62 -4.29
CA SER A 78 12.15 -5.51 -5.03
C SER A 78 13.66 -5.69 -5.20
N ARG A 79 14.37 -6.12 -4.15
CA ARG A 79 15.80 -6.42 -4.22
C ARG A 79 16.07 -7.52 -5.24
N ARG A 80 15.32 -8.63 -5.23
CA ARG A 80 15.47 -9.71 -6.22
C ARG A 80 15.23 -9.23 -7.65
N LEU A 81 14.23 -8.37 -7.85
CA LEU A 81 13.96 -7.77 -9.15
C LEU A 81 15.10 -6.85 -9.61
N VAL A 82 15.65 -6.04 -8.70
CA VAL A 82 16.81 -5.19 -8.98
C VAL A 82 18.06 -6.03 -9.24
N GLU A 83 18.33 -7.07 -8.45
CA GLU A 83 19.46 -7.99 -8.62
C GLU A 83 19.34 -8.77 -9.94
N ALA A 84 18.14 -9.23 -10.31
CA ALA A 84 17.89 -9.85 -11.60
C ALA A 84 18.05 -8.85 -12.76
N GLY A 85 17.56 -7.63 -12.59
CA GLY A 85 17.70 -6.54 -13.56
C GLY A 85 19.15 -6.12 -13.77
N VAL A 86 19.91 -5.90 -12.69
CA VAL A 86 21.35 -5.59 -12.72
C VAL A 86 22.16 -6.80 -13.22
N GLY A 87 21.74 -8.02 -12.84
CA GLY A 87 22.34 -9.28 -13.29
C GLY A 87 22.28 -9.45 -14.81
N LEU A 88 21.15 -9.09 -15.43
CA LEU A 88 20.99 -9.03 -16.89
C LEU A 88 21.97 -8.04 -17.56
N TRP A 89 22.41 -6.99 -16.85
CA TRP A 89 23.25 -5.93 -17.40
C TRP A 89 24.74 -6.23 -17.18
N SER A 90 25.08 -7.02 -16.16
CA SER A 90 26.46 -7.38 -15.84
C SER A 90 27.08 -8.49 -16.71
N ASP A 91 26.27 -9.24 -17.46
CA ASP A 91 26.78 -10.30 -18.37
C ASP A 91 26.91 -9.82 -19.84
N GLY A 92 26.65 -8.53 -20.09
CA GLY A 92 26.79 -7.91 -21.41
C GLY A 92 28.22 -7.42 -21.68
N LYS A 93 29.02 -8.25 -22.34
CA LYS A 93 30.22 -7.79 -23.05
C LYS A 93 29.86 -6.63 -23.96
N ALA A 94 30.65 -5.55 -23.85
CA ALA A 94 30.80 -4.42 -24.76
C ALA A 94 29.96 -4.44 -26.06
N GLY A 95 29.00 -3.52 -26.14
CA GLY A 95 28.31 -3.13 -27.36
C GLY A 95 27.36 -1.98 -27.04
N ASP A 96 27.51 -0.86 -27.74
CA ASP A 96 26.75 0.38 -27.62
C ASP A 96 25.23 0.16 -27.53
N ASP A 97 24.52 1.12 -26.90
CA ASP A 97 23.06 1.32 -26.90
C ASP A 97 22.16 0.61 -25.86
N THR A 98 22.52 0.64 -24.57
CA THR A 98 21.52 0.39 -23.50
C THR A 98 21.41 1.56 -22.52
N VAL A 99 20.86 2.68 -23.00
CA VAL A 99 20.29 3.71 -22.14
C VAL A 99 18.81 3.40 -21.95
N LEU A 100 18.45 2.67 -20.89
CA LEU A 100 17.04 2.44 -20.54
C LEU A 100 16.65 3.10 -19.21
N VAL A 101 16.30 4.39 -19.36
CA VAL A 101 15.20 5.13 -18.73
C VAL A 101 14.75 4.69 -17.32
N MET A 102 15.39 5.24 -16.30
CA MET A 102 14.75 5.51 -15.01
C MET A 102 13.78 6.70 -15.16
N ARG A 103 12.50 6.45 -15.46
CA ARG A 103 11.42 7.44 -15.28
C ARG A 103 10.09 6.71 -15.12
N GLY A 104 9.61 6.59 -13.89
CA GLY A 104 8.34 5.91 -13.64
C GLY A 104 7.81 6.00 -12.22
N GLN A 105 8.23 7.01 -11.45
CA GLN A 105 7.52 7.39 -10.23
C GLN A 105 6.84 8.73 -10.50
N ALA A 106 5.51 8.72 -10.43
CA ALA A 106 4.53 9.77 -10.69
C ALA A 106 3.89 9.76 -12.10
N ASN A 107 2.57 9.52 -12.09
CA ASN A 107 1.58 9.70 -13.16
C ASN A 107 1.42 8.56 -14.17
N LEU A 108 0.69 7.52 -13.75
CA LEU A 108 0.13 6.50 -14.64
C LEU A 108 -1.31 6.19 -14.22
N LEU A 109 -2.16 7.23 -14.24
CA LEU A 109 -3.62 7.10 -14.22
C LEU A 109 -4.22 8.31 -14.96
N ASP A 110 -3.95 8.38 -16.27
CA ASP A 110 -4.81 9.04 -17.26
C ASP A 110 -4.24 8.69 -18.63
N ASP A 111 -4.68 7.58 -19.22
CA ASP A 111 -5.57 7.63 -20.37
C ASP A 111 -5.85 6.22 -20.90
N ILE A 112 -7.04 6.05 -21.46
CA ILE A 112 -7.68 4.79 -21.80
C ILE A 112 -7.13 4.27 -23.15
N GLN A 113 -5.96 3.63 -23.20
CA GLN A 113 -5.49 2.89 -24.41
C GLN A 113 -4.59 1.66 -24.08
N ALA A 114 -4.89 0.94 -22.98
CA ALA A 114 -4.14 -0.23 -22.51
C ALA A 114 -4.37 -1.54 -23.33
N GLY A 115 -4.36 -1.47 -24.66
CA GLY A 115 -4.67 -2.62 -25.53
C GLY A 115 -3.47 -3.26 -26.22
N GLU A 116 -2.59 -2.48 -26.84
CA GLU A 116 -1.65 -3.00 -27.85
C GLU A 116 -0.18 -3.10 -27.38
N GLU A 117 0.22 -2.39 -26.32
CA GLU A 117 1.63 -2.34 -25.90
C GLU A 117 2.10 -3.54 -25.07
N LEU A 118 1.18 -4.35 -24.55
CA LEU A 118 1.51 -5.59 -23.81
C LEU A 118 1.97 -6.73 -24.73
N GLU A 119 1.71 -6.63 -26.04
CA GLU A 119 2.09 -7.68 -27.00
C GLU A 119 3.56 -7.59 -27.42
N THR A 120 4.14 -6.38 -27.44
CA THR A 120 5.56 -6.14 -27.73
C THR A 120 6.48 -6.70 -26.66
N ILE A 121 6.05 -6.72 -25.40
CA ILE A 121 6.82 -7.28 -24.27
C ILE A 121 6.95 -8.81 -24.38
N ARG A 122 6.04 -9.49 -25.09
CA ARG A 122 6.04 -10.96 -25.23
C ARG A 122 6.94 -11.48 -26.35
N GLN A 123 7.37 -10.63 -27.29
CA GLN A 123 8.28 -11.03 -28.38
C GLN A 123 9.77 -10.90 -28.05
N LEU A 124 10.13 -10.31 -26.91
CA LEU A 124 11.51 -10.10 -26.46
C LEU A 124 12.02 -11.17 -25.48
N PHE A 125 11.25 -12.23 -25.23
CA PHE A 125 11.61 -13.33 -24.32
C PHE A 125 11.74 -14.70 -25.02
N ASP A 126 12.03 -14.70 -26.33
CA ASP A 126 12.52 -15.89 -27.06
C ASP A 126 13.90 -15.58 -27.66
#